data_AF-A0A2V8I2G4-F1
#
_entry.id   AF-A0A2V8I2G4-F1
#
_cell.length_a   1.000
_cell.length_b   1.000
_cell.length_c   1.000
_cell.angle_alpha   90.00
_cell.angle_beta   90.00
_cell.angle_gamma   90.00
#
_symmetry.space_group_name_H-M   'P 1'
#
loop_
_entity.id
_entity.type
_entity.pdbx_description
1 polymer ?
#
loop_
_entity_poly.entity_id
_entity_poly.type
_entity_poly.pdbx_seq_one_letter_code
_entity_poly.pdbx_strand_id
1 'polypeptide(L)'
;MRDSTPIAVSRVESGELKPTRSTPLLPNVQNDRRTDRLSADGLWQLTRTTDFYMRIGAAFIPDSNGGRRSAALMQARIQQALTRRFDVALESRAIRESLAEPFRSVTAGEAGIWLSRDFRVGLGYSNRGYSNPGSLLNATASRGGYYLVLSSRLSAIFDLMGSGAAKGN
;
A
#
# COMPACT_ATOMS: atom_id res chain seq x y z
N MET A 1 -11.57 31.25 59.49
CA MET A 1 -10.99 32.61 59.53
C MET A 1 -10.78 33.02 58.08
N ARG A 2 -11.64 33.92 57.59
CA ARG A 2 -11.58 34.46 56.23
C ARG A 2 -10.40 35.41 56.19
N ASP A 3 -9.61 35.40 55.13
CA ASP A 3 -8.99 36.65 54.71
C ASP A 3 -8.78 36.76 53.21
N SER A 4 -8.82 38.01 52.80
CA SER A 4 -9.30 38.52 51.53
C SER A 4 -8.12 38.86 50.64
N THR A 5 -8.25 38.59 49.35
CA THR A 5 -7.38 39.16 48.31
C THR A 5 -7.42 40.69 48.33
N PRO A 6 -6.30 41.35 47.98
CA PRO A 6 -6.37 42.60 47.26
C PRO A 6 -6.04 42.39 45.77
N ILE A 7 -6.96 42.88 44.94
CA ILE A 7 -6.84 43.08 43.50
C ILE A 7 -5.88 44.26 43.27
N ALA A 8 -4.88 44.09 42.40
CA ALA A 8 -4.08 45.19 41.86
C ALA A 8 -4.21 45.23 40.34
N VAL A 9 -4.71 46.34 39.82
CA VAL A 9 -4.95 46.61 38.39
C VAL A 9 -3.85 47.54 37.85
N SER A 10 -3.31 47.11 36.70
CA SER A 10 -2.63 47.83 35.61
C SER A 10 -1.40 48.71 35.88
N ARG A 11 -0.32 48.37 35.18
CA ARG A 11 0.47 49.34 34.38
C ARG A 11 0.98 48.62 33.13
N VAL A 12 0.57 49.11 31.96
CA VAL A 12 1.08 48.69 30.65
C VAL A 12 2.39 49.44 30.44
N GLU A 13 3.52 48.73 30.54
CA GLU A 13 4.80 49.24 30.04
C GLU A 13 5.04 48.71 28.62
N SER A 14 4.97 49.65 27.69
CA SER A 14 5.43 49.55 26.31
C SER A 14 6.94 49.30 26.30
N GLY A 15 7.33 48.02 26.35
CA GLY A 15 8.70 47.56 26.20
C GLY A 15 9.01 47.21 24.75
N GLU A 16 9.78 48.07 24.11
CA GLU A 16 10.44 47.94 22.82
C GLU A 16 10.99 46.50 22.60
N LEU A 17 10.46 45.79 21.59
CA LEU A 17 10.96 44.47 21.19
C LEU A 17 12.34 44.62 20.54
N LYS A 18 13.37 44.56 21.38
CA LYS A 18 14.76 44.37 20.98
C LYS A 18 14.85 43.04 20.21
N PRO A 19 15.29 43.01 18.93
CA PRO A 19 15.35 41.78 18.17
C PRO A 19 16.34 40.82 18.84
N THR A 20 15.79 39.77 19.45
CA THR A 20 16.56 38.68 20.05
C THR A 20 17.41 38.06 18.96
N ARG A 21 18.72 38.05 19.22
CA ARG A 21 19.81 37.37 18.51
C ARG A 21 19.31 36.24 17.60
N SER A 22 19.64 36.37 16.32
CA SER A 22 19.61 35.29 15.33
C SER A 22 20.13 34.00 15.96
N THR A 23 19.21 33.07 16.22
CA THR A 23 19.57 31.68 16.47
C THR A 23 20.38 31.24 15.25
N PRO A 24 21.63 30.78 15.40
CA PRO A 24 22.32 30.18 14.27
C PRO A 24 21.44 29.02 13.81
N LEU A 25 20.94 29.13 12.57
CA LEU A 25 20.31 28.01 11.89
C LEU A 25 21.36 26.91 11.90
N LEU A 26 21.18 25.92 12.80
CA LEU A 26 21.94 24.69 12.72
C LEU A 26 21.87 24.24 11.25
N PRO A 27 23.00 23.86 10.63
CA PRO A 27 22.97 23.37 9.26
C PRO A 27 21.84 22.35 9.17
N ASN A 28 20.93 22.57 8.22
CA ASN A 28 19.81 21.68 8.00
C ASN A 28 20.40 20.32 7.63
N VAL A 29 20.63 19.50 8.65
CA VAL A 29 21.01 18.11 8.50
C VAL A 29 19.75 17.41 8.03
N GLN A 30 19.41 17.63 6.75
CA GLN A 30 18.62 16.69 5.94
C GLN A 30 19.44 15.40 5.76
N ASN A 31 19.94 14.80 6.85
CA ASN A 31 20.52 13.47 6.78
C ASN A 31 19.38 12.49 6.56
N ASP A 32 19.10 12.31 5.28
CA ASP A 32 18.83 11.04 4.63
C ASP A 32 17.71 10.22 5.27
N ARG A 33 16.54 10.86 5.44
CA ARG A 33 15.27 10.15 5.64
C ARG A 33 14.71 9.57 4.34
N ARG A 34 15.58 9.20 3.40
CA ARG A 34 15.17 8.64 2.11
C ARG A 34 14.93 7.15 2.26
N THR A 35 13.79 6.68 1.77
CA THR A 35 13.54 5.25 1.59
C THR A 35 13.95 4.85 0.18
N ASP A 36 14.97 4.02 0.07
CA ASP A 36 15.38 3.47 -1.22
C ASP A 36 14.67 2.14 -1.46
N ARG A 37 14.13 1.94 -2.66
CA ARG A 37 13.41 0.72 -3.03
C ARG A 37 13.91 0.22 -4.37
N LEU A 38 14.18 -1.07 -4.43
CA LEU A 38 14.51 -1.79 -5.65
C LEU A 38 13.51 -2.94 -5.79
N SER A 39 12.90 -3.10 -6.96
CA SER A 39 12.09 -4.28 -7.23
C SER A 39 12.22 -4.70 -8.68
N ALA A 40 12.12 -6.00 -8.91
CA ALA A 40 12.02 -6.61 -10.22
C ALA A 40 10.79 -7.51 -10.23
N ASP A 41 10.01 -7.45 -11.30
CA ASP A 41 8.86 -8.28 -11.53
C ASP A 41 8.90 -8.92 -12.91
N GLY A 42 8.21 -10.05 -13.04
CA GLY A 42 8.17 -10.85 -14.25
C GLY A 42 6.81 -11.50 -14.40
N LEU A 43 6.32 -11.51 -15.64
CA LEU A 43 5.11 -12.21 -16.04
C LEU A 43 5.46 -13.19 -17.14
N TRP A 44 5.14 -14.47 -16.92
CA TRP A 44 5.35 -15.54 -17.88
C TRP A 44 4.09 -16.34 -18.07
N GLN A 45 3.74 -16.56 -19.33
CA GLN A 45 2.70 -17.51 -19.69
C GLN A 45 3.32 -18.90 -19.81
N LEU A 46 3.14 -19.74 -18.78
CA LEU A 46 3.71 -21.09 -18.75
C LEU A 46 3.00 -22.03 -19.74
N THR A 47 1.69 -21.85 -19.88
CA THR A 47 0.86 -22.56 -20.86
C THR A 47 -0.20 -21.62 -21.41
N ARG A 48 -0.97 -22.03 -22.42
CA ARG A 48 -2.08 -21.21 -22.97
C ARG A 48 -3.18 -20.88 -21.95
N THR A 49 -3.20 -21.57 -20.80
CA THR A 49 -4.19 -21.38 -19.74
C THR A 49 -3.57 -21.05 -18.39
N THR A 50 -2.24 -21.00 -18.29
CA THR A 50 -1.53 -20.79 -17.02
C THR A 50 -0.60 -19.60 -17.14
N ASP A 51 -0.86 -18.58 -16.33
CA ASP A 51 -0.02 -17.41 -16.19
C ASP A 51 0.67 -17.42 -14.83
N PHE A 52 1.95 -17.07 -14.82
CA PHE A 52 2.77 -17.00 -13.63
C PHE A 52 3.38 -15.60 -13.52
N TYR A 53 3.16 -14.98 -12.38
CA TYR A 53 3.71 -13.69 -12.01
C TYR A 53 4.63 -13.86 -10.82
N MET A 54 5.79 -13.20 -10.85
CA MET A 54 6.63 -13.07 -9.67
C MET A 54 7.16 -11.66 -9.52
N ARG A 55 7.48 -11.31 -8.27
CA ARG A 55 8.11 -10.06 -7.89
C ARG A 55 9.08 -10.31 -6.77
N ILE A 56 10.27 -9.75 -6.89
CA ILE A 56 11.25 -9.65 -5.82
C ILE A 56 11.55 -8.18 -5.55
N GLY A 57 11.80 -7.82 -4.31
CA GLY A 57 12.14 -6.45 -3.97
C GLY A 57 12.86 -6.32 -2.65
N ALA A 58 13.57 -5.21 -2.52
CA ALA A 58 14.26 -4.80 -1.31
C ALA A 58 13.99 -3.31 -1.06
N ALA A 59 13.89 -2.94 0.21
CA ALA A 59 13.76 -1.56 0.63
C ALA A 59 14.72 -1.26 1.78
N PHE A 60 15.32 -0.08 1.77
CA PHE A 60 16.12 0.46 2.88
C PHE A 60 15.38 1.64 3.46
N ILE A 61 14.95 1.52 4.71
CA ILE A 61 14.05 2.46 5.38
C ILE A 61 14.85 3.09 6.54
N PRO A 62 14.83 4.42 6.68
CA PRO A 62 15.41 5.08 7.85
C PRO A 62 14.66 4.66 9.12
N ASP A 63 15.41 4.32 10.17
CA ASP A 63 14.87 4.00 11.48
C ASP A 63 14.76 5.27 12.35
N SER A 64 13.82 5.29 13.30
CA SER A 64 13.63 6.41 14.23
C SER A 64 14.83 6.67 15.13
N ASN A 65 15.68 5.65 15.34
CA ASN A 65 16.90 5.71 16.14
C ASN A 65 18.13 6.16 15.34
N GLY A 66 17.97 6.59 14.08
CA GLY A 66 19.08 7.01 13.22
C GLY A 66 19.80 5.86 12.49
N GLY A 67 19.31 4.64 12.61
CA GLY A 67 19.78 3.47 11.84
C GLY A 67 19.09 3.34 10.47
N ARG A 68 19.47 2.30 9.70
CA ARG A 68 18.75 1.87 8.48
C ARG A 68 18.20 0.46 8.70
N ARG A 69 16.90 0.27 8.49
CA ARG A 69 16.24 -1.03 8.45
C ARG A 69 16.15 -1.50 7.00
N SER A 70 16.35 -2.80 6.75
CA SER A 70 16.21 -3.38 5.41
C SER A 70 15.02 -4.33 5.39
N ALA A 71 14.18 -4.20 4.37
CA ALA A 71 13.07 -5.11 4.11
C ALA A 71 13.27 -5.83 2.78
N ALA A 72 12.92 -7.10 2.73
CA ALA A 72 12.88 -7.91 1.51
C ALA A 72 11.46 -8.45 1.28
N LEU A 73 11.05 -8.46 0.02
CA LEU A 73 9.77 -8.98 -0.45
C LEU A 73 10.04 -9.99 -1.56
N MET A 74 9.38 -11.14 -1.48
CA MET A 74 9.21 -12.07 -2.58
C MET A 74 7.72 -12.36 -2.71
N GLN A 75 7.18 -12.24 -3.91
CA GLN A 75 5.79 -12.52 -4.23
C GLN A 75 5.75 -13.40 -5.47
N ALA A 76 4.90 -14.40 -5.46
CA ALA A 76 4.63 -15.26 -6.60
C ALA A 76 3.11 -15.49 -6.67
N ARG A 77 2.56 -15.41 -7.87
CA ARG A 77 1.17 -15.72 -8.17
C ARG A 77 1.13 -16.63 -9.38
N ILE A 78 0.38 -17.72 -9.29
CA ILE A 78 0.04 -18.55 -10.43
C ILE A 78 -1.46 -18.49 -10.63
N GLN A 79 -1.90 -18.35 -11.87
CA GLN A 79 -3.30 -18.36 -12.25
C GLN A 79 -3.50 -19.37 -13.36
N GLN A 80 -4.54 -20.18 -13.26
CA GLN A 80 -4.88 -21.21 -14.23
C GLN A 80 -6.36 -21.13 -14.60
N ALA A 81 -6.65 -20.97 -15.89
CA ALA A 81 -7.98 -21.17 -16.43
C ALA A 81 -8.25 -22.67 -16.54
N LEU A 82 -9.18 -23.19 -15.72
CA LEU A 82 -9.60 -24.59 -15.81
C LEU A 82 -10.61 -24.79 -16.93
N THR A 83 -11.48 -23.79 -17.15
CA THR A 83 -12.42 -23.75 -18.26
C THR A 83 -12.48 -22.35 -18.85
N ARG A 84 -13.25 -22.16 -19.94
CA ARG A 84 -13.49 -20.83 -20.52
C ARG A 84 -14.15 -19.84 -19.54
N ARG A 85 -14.81 -20.33 -18.49
CA ARG A 85 -15.53 -19.52 -17.51
C ARG A 85 -14.98 -19.62 -16.11
N PHE A 86 -14.05 -20.53 -15.83
CA PHE A 86 -13.58 -20.77 -14.46
C PHE A 86 -12.07 -20.73 -14.41
N ASP A 87 -11.55 -20.01 -13.43
CA ASP A 87 -10.13 -19.90 -13.17
C ASP A 87 -9.84 -20.00 -11.68
N VAL A 88 -8.62 -20.40 -11.36
CA VAL A 88 -8.11 -20.44 -10.00
C VAL A 88 -6.77 -19.71 -9.97
N ALA A 89 -6.48 -19.05 -8.86
CA ALA A 89 -5.20 -18.46 -8.62
C ALA A 89 -4.70 -18.82 -7.22
N LEU A 90 -3.38 -18.96 -7.11
CA LEU A 90 -2.70 -19.12 -5.85
C LEU A 90 -1.61 -18.07 -5.78
N GLU A 91 -1.53 -17.39 -4.65
CA GLU A 91 -0.57 -16.35 -4.39
C GLU A 91 0.19 -16.64 -3.09
N SER A 92 1.49 -16.43 -3.12
CA SER A 92 2.37 -16.54 -1.97
C SER A 92 3.24 -15.31 -1.88
N ARG A 93 3.36 -14.74 -0.69
CA ARG A 93 4.23 -13.61 -0.39
C ARG A 93 5.08 -13.94 0.82
N ALA A 94 6.39 -13.77 0.71
CA ALA A 94 7.34 -13.84 1.80
C ALA A 94 7.93 -12.44 2.02
N ILE A 95 7.84 -11.96 3.26
CA ILE A 95 8.32 -10.64 3.67
C ILE A 95 9.27 -10.81 4.85
N ARG A 96 10.37 -10.07 4.83
CA ARG A 96 11.32 -10.00 5.93
C ARG A 96 11.65 -8.55 6.18
N GLU A 97 11.32 -8.04 7.37
CA GLU A 97 11.50 -6.62 7.69
C GLU A 97 12.87 -6.31 8.31
N SER A 98 13.67 -7.32 8.64
CA SER A 98 15.05 -7.16 9.10
C SER A 98 15.85 -8.45 8.91
N LEU A 99 17.17 -8.36 8.72
CA LEU A 99 18.07 -9.52 8.67
C LEU A 99 18.05 -10.35 9.97
N ALA A 100 17.62 -9.77 11.10
CA ALA A 100 17.48 -10.52 12.36
C ALA A 100 16.10 -11.18 12.53
N GLU A 101 15.11 -10.84 11.69
CA GLU A 101 13.75 -11.35 11.81
C GLU A 101 13.47 -12.54 10.91
N PRO A 102 12.61 -13.49 11.35
CA PRO A 102 12.15 -14.59 10.51
C PRO A 102 11.24 -14.08 9.39
N PHE A 103 11.22 -14.82 8.28
CA PHE A 103 10.33 -14.53 7.17
C PHE A 103 8.87 -14.72 7.59
N ARG A 104 8.03 -13.74 7.24
CA ARG A 104 6.58 -13.83 7.33
C ARG A 104 6.05 -14.24 5.97
N SER A 105 5.41 -15.40 5.90
CA SER A 105 4.71 -15.87 4.71
C SER A 105 3.21 -15.65 4.81
N VAL A 106 2.63 -15.21 3.70
CA VAL A 106 1.19 -15.07 3.49
C VAL A 106 0.86 -15.85 2.23
N THR A 107 -0.16 -16.69 2.31
CA THR A 107 -0.68 -17.43 1.16
C THR A 107 -2.16 -17.13 1.00
N ALA A 108 -2.55 -16.90 -0.25
CA ALA A 108 -3.93 -16.64 -0.62
C ALA A 108 -4.31 -17.51 -1.82
N GLY A 109 -5.51 -18.08 -1.76
CA GLY A 109 -6.12 -18.79 -2.88
C GLY A 109 -7.33 -18.03 -3.37
N GLU A 110 -7.59 -18.06 -4.67
CA GLU A 110 -8.72 -17.41 -5.31
C GLU A 110 -9.33 -18.36 -6.33
N ALA A 111 -10.66 -18.44 -6.37
CA ALA A 111 -11.41 -19.12 -7.41
C ALA A 111 -12.36 -18.12 -8.05
N GLY A 112 -12.36 -18.06 -9.38
CA GLY A 112 -13.11 -17.09 -10.16
C GLY A 112 -14.05 -17.74 -11.17
N ILE A 113 -15.20 -17.11 -11.37
CA ILE A 113 -16.12 -17.40 -12.46
C ILE A 113 -16.36 -16.15 -13.32
N TRP A 114 -16.22 -16.31 -14.63
CA TRP A 114 -16.60 -15.34 -15.63
C TRP A 114 -18.08 -15.47 -15.92
N LEU A 115 -18.88 -14.49 -15.47
CA LEU A 115 -20.31 -14.42 -15.77
C LEU A 115 -20.54 -13.93 -17.21
N SER A 116 -19.62 -13.12 -17.74
CA SER A 116 -19.60 -12.68 -19.13
C SER A 116 -18.15 -12.66 -19.65
N ARG A 117 -17.93 -12.28 -20.92
CA ARG A 117 -16.57 -12.10 -21.48
C ARG A 117 -15.78 -10.99 -20.78
N ASP A 118 -16.49 -10.11 -20.07
CA ASP A 118 -15.95 -8.87 -19.53
C ASP A 118 -16.18 -8.73 -18.03
N PHE A 119 -16.91 -9.65 -17.38
CA PHE A 119 -17.19 -9.61 -15.95
C PHE A 119 -16.86 -10.94 -15.27
N ARG A 120 -16.04 -10.85 -14.23
CA ARG A 120 -15.58 -11.96 -13.40
C ARG A 120 -15.88 -11.69 -11.94
N VAL A 121 -16.39 -12.70 -11.25
CA VAL A 121 -16.57 -12.75 -9.81
C VAL A 121 -15.62 -13.80 -9.24
N GLY A 122 -14.75 -13.38 -8.34
CA GLY A 122 -13.81 -14.23 -7.63
C GLY A 122 -14.12 -14.26 -6.14
N LEU A 123 -13.98 -15.44 -5.54
CA LEU A 123 -13.94 -15.62 -4.10
C LEU A 123 -12.53 -16.08 -3.73
N GLY A 124 -11.90 -15.35 -2.82
CA GLY A 124 -10.58 -15.69 -2.32
C GLY A 124 -10.53 -15.82 -0.81
N TYR A 125 -9.49 -16.47 -0.34
CA TYR A 125 -9.17 -16.64 1.06
C TYR A 125 -7.69 -16.39 1.27
N SER A 126 -7.34 -15.56 2.25
CA SER A 126 -5.96 -15.35 2.69
C SER A 126 -5.77 -15.92 4.09
N ASN A 127 -4.71 -16.69 4.29
CA ASN A 127 -4.39 -17.28 5.58
C ASN A 127 -4.06 -16.24 6.66
N ARG A 128 -3.58 -15.06 6.26
CA ARG A 128 -3.15 -13.97 7.13
C ARG A 128 -3.46 -12.63 6.48
N GLY A 129 -3.73 -11.66 7.33
CA GLY A 129 -3.85 -10.26 6.94
C GLY A 129 -2.50 -9.60 7.09
N TYR A 130 -2.16 -8.72 6.17
CA TYR A 130 -0.97 -7.89 6.24
C TYR A 130 -1.29 -6.43 5.92
N SER A 131 -0.99 -5.55 6.86
CA SER A 131 -0.80 -4.12 6.58
C SER A 131 0.63 -3.93 6.10
N ASN A 132 0.81 -3.53 4.85
CA ASN A 132 2.13 -3.25 4.29
C ASN A 132 2.72 -2.00 4.98
N PRO A 133 3.98 -2.02 5.48
CA PRO A 133 4.67 -0.80 5.88
C PRO A 133 5.01 0.01 4.61
N GLY A 134 4.01 0.75 4.14
CA GLY A 134 4.08 1.57 2.92
C GLY A 134 2.84 1.57 2.02
N SER A 135 1.76 0.82 2.31
CA SER A 135 0.56 0.86 1.45
C SER A 135 -0.52 1.82 1.96
N LEU A 136 -0.52 3.02 1.40
CA LEU A 136 -1.72 3.88 1.31
C LEU A 136 -2.72 3.39 0.25
N LEU A 137 -2.49 2.23 -0.40
CA LEU A 137 -3.29 1.76 -1.54
C LEU A 137 -3.82 0.32 -1.44
N ASN A 138 -3.75 -0.36 -0.29
CA ASN A 138 -4.42 -1.65 -0.15
C ASN A 138 -4.88 -1.93 1.29
N ALA A 139 -5.89 -1.18 1.74
CA ALA A 139 -6.49 -1.30 3.07
C ALA A 139 -7.27 -2.62 3.26
N THR A 140 -7.62 -3.33 2.19
CA THR A 140 -8.47 -4.54 2.25
C THR A 140 -7.74 -5.76 2.82
N ALA A 141 -6.41 -5.75 2.87
CA ALA A 141 -5.62 -6.93 3.21
C ALA A 141 -5.16 -7.01 4.68
N SER A 142 -5.61 -6.13 5.61
CA SER A 142 -5.06 -6.12 6.98
C SER A 142 -5.52 -7.27 7.89
N ARG A 143 -6.53 -8.05 7.51
CA ARG A 143 -7.02 -9.22 8.27
C ARG A 143 -7.12 -10.44 7.35
N GLY A 144 -6.63 -11.58 7.84
CA GLY A 144 -6.77 -12.86 7.11
C GLY A 144 -8.25 -13.21 7.04
N GLY A 145 -8.68 -13.85 5.96
CA GLY A 145 -10.08 -14.14 5.76
C GLY A 145 -10.50 -14.17 4.29
N TYR A 146 -11.81 -14.21 4.11
CA TYR A 146 -12.44 -14.27 2.80
C TYR A 146 -12.56 -12.87 2.18
N TYR A 147 -12.33 -12.79 0.88
CA TYR A 147 -12.52 -11.57 0.11
C TYR A 147 -13.22 -11.87 -1.22
N LEU A 148 -14.01 -10.91 -1.69
CA LEU A 148 -14.65 -10.95 -3.00
C LEU A 148 -13.86 -10.08 -3.98
N VAL A 149 -13.60 -10.62 -5.16
CA VAL A 149 -12.94 -9.93 -6.27
C VAL A 149 -13.96 -9.73 -7.37
N LEU A 150 -14.27 -8.47 -7.68
CA LEU A 150 -15.07 -8.13 -8.86
C LEU A 150 -14.11 -7.53 -9.88
N SER A 151 -14.00 -8.16 -11.05
CA SER A 151 -13.11 -7.69 -12.12
C SER A 151 -13.93 -7.46 -13.38
N SER A 152 -13.78 -6.28 -13.98
CA SER A 152 -14.35 -5.98 -15.30
C SER A 152 -13.27 -5.58 -16.30
N ARG A 153 -13.45 -5.95 -17.58
CA ARG A 153 -12.68 -5.40 -18.68
C ARG A 153 -13.27 -4.04 -19.05
N LEU A 154 -12.60 -2.97 -18.62
CA LEU A 154 -13.01 -1.57 -18.82
C LEU A 154 -13.18 -1.16 -20.30
N SER A 155 -12.59 -1.88 -21.25
CA SER A 155 -12.76 -1.63 -22.68
C SER A 155 -14.22 -1.64 -23.14
N ALA A 156 -15.07 -2.49 -22.54
CA ALA A 156 -16.49 -2.54 -22.88
C ALA A 156 -17.32 -1.37 -22.28
N ILE A 157 -16.82 -0.71 -21.23
CA ILE A 157 -17.51 0.42 -20.60
C ILE A 157 -17.34 1.69 -21.45
N PHE A 158 -16.16 1.87 -22.07
CA PHE A 158 -15.94 2.96 -23.00
C PHE A 158 -16.77 2.83 -24.29
N ASP A 159 -16.97 1.61 -24.80
CA ASP A 159 -17.89 1.37 -25.93
C ASP A 159 -19.35 1.72 -25.57
N LEU A 160 -19.76 1.53 -24.31
CA LEU A 160 -21.09 1.91 -23.83
C LEU A 160 -21.27 3.43 -23.65
N MET A 161 -20.19 4.16 -23.33
CA MET A 161 -20.22 5.62 -23.18
C MET A 161 -19.95 6.37 -24.50
N GLY A 162 -19.29 5.74 -25.47
CA GLY A 162 -19.00 6.32 -26.79
C GLY A 162 -20.07 6.09 -27.85
N SER A 163 -20.90 5.04 -27.72
CA SER A 163 -21.92 4.71 -28.74
C SER A 163 -23.23 5.52 -28.64
N GLY A 164 -23.33 6.47 -27.70
CA GLY A 164 -24.46 7.39 -27.57
C GLY A 164 -24.29 8.77 -28.23
N ALA A 165 -23.11 9.12 -28.72
CA ALA A 165 -22.79 10.50 -29.15
C ALA A 165 -22.38 10.66 -30.63
N ALA A 166 -22.69 9.68 -31.49
CA ALA A 166 -22.43 9.79 -32.93
C ALA A 166 -23.57 9.16 -33.75
N LYS A 167 -24.78 9.65 -33.56
CA LYS A 167 -25.86 9.59 -34.56
C LYS A 167 -26.50 10.97 -34.66
N GLY A 168 -25.78 11.90 -35.28
CA GLY A 168 -26.33 13.14 -35.82
C GLY A 168 -26.51 12.95 -37.32
N ASN A 169 -27.72 13.25 -37.79
CA ASN A 169 -28.18 13.24 -39.18
C ASN A 169 -27.25 13.96 -40.16
#